data_AF-A0A3A8U7R6-F1
#
_entry.id   AF-A0A3A8U7R6-F1
#
_cell.length_a   1.000
_cell.length_b   1.000
_cell.length_c   1.000
_cell.angle_alpha   90.00
_cell.angle_beta   90.00
_cell.angle_gamma   90.00
#
_symmetry.space_group_name_H-M   'P 1'
#
loop_
_entity.id
_entity.type
_entity.pdbx_description
1 polymer ?
#
loop_
_entity_poly.entity_id
_entity_poly.type
_entity_poly.pdbx_seq_one_letter_code
_entity_poly.pdbx_strand_id
1 'polypeptide(L)'
;MEQSGNDREVLLAALEAGKLLLENGAEIFRVEETIYRICRHFGLTSASAFVLSNGIFLTSGDEEGKEAQFAKVLLIPVNGANLGRVAEVNQLSRQIENGTYTLEQVQQELKRIQNMPDFPQRLQTAAAGFSGACFSYLFGGGWQDALCTVGIGILLYLYLLRIGKPHFSKIVCNIVGSAWVTFLSILCHRMFPGTHLESMLVGGIIIMVPGVAFTNAIRDMADGDYISGSVRMLDAVLVFFCIAMGVGFMMALYHTMTGGVLL
;
A
#
# COMPACT_ATOMS: atom_id res chain seq x y z
N MET A 1 -24.66 -16.29 -29.60
CA MET A 1 -25.06 -15.98 -28.21
C MET A 1 -24.08 -16.58 -27.19
N GLU A 2 -23.60 -17.82 -27.36
CA GLU A 2 -22.59 -18.41 -26.45
C GLU A 2 -21.23 -17.70 -26.44
N GLN A 3 -20.72 -17.28 -27.60
CA GLN A 3 -19.42 -16.59 -27.70
C GLN A 3 -19.40 -15.23 -26.97
N SER A 4 -20.47 -14.43 -27.14
CA SER A 4 -20.64 -13.15 -26.41
C SER A 4 -20.79 -13.33 -24.89
N GLY A 5 -21.30 -14.48 -24.42
CA GLY A 5 -21.37 -14.81 -23.00
C GLY A 5 -19.97 -15.08 -22.42
N ASN A 6 -19.16 -15.86 -23.13
CA ASN A 6 -17.78 -16.16 -22.74
C ASN A 6 -16.89 -14.89 -22.74
N ASP A 7 -17.01 -14.03 -23.76
CA ASP A 7 -16.26 -12.77 -23.85
C ASP A 7 -16.50 -11.87 -22.62
N ARG A 8 -17.77 -11.77 -22.20
CA ARG A 8 -18.15 -11.00 -21.01
C ARG A 8 -17.51 -11.56 -19.74
N GLU A 9 -17.44 -12.88 -19.59
CA GLU A 9 -16.82 -13.51 -18.43
C GLU A 9 -15.30 -13.31 -18.39
N VAL A 10 -14.65 -13.33 -19.55
CA VAL A 10 -13.22 -12.98 -19.69
C VAL A 10 -12.98 -11.54 -19.25
N LEU A 11 -13.77 -10.58 -19.75
CA LEU A 11 -13.65 -9.16 -19.39
C LEU A 11 -13.90 -8.94 -17.88
N LEU A 12 -14.84 -9.68 -17.28
CA LEU A 12 -15.07 -9.64 -15.85
C LEU A 12 -13.91 -10.22 -15.04
N ALA A 13 -13.29 -11.32 -15.51
CA ALA A 13 -12.12 -11.91 -14.87
C ALA A 13 -10.90 -10.97 -14.95
N ALA A 14 -10.65 -10.39 -16.12
CA ALA A 14 -9.61 -9.38 -16.33
C ALA A 14 -9.83 -8.15 -15.42
N LEU A 15 -11.07 -7.66 -15.34
CA LEU A 15 -11.42 -6.55 -14.47
C LEU A 15 -11.20 -6.87 -12.98
N GLU A 16 -11.54 -8.09 -12.52
CA GLU A 16 -11.30 -8.50 -11.13
C GLU A 16 -9.79 -8.64 -10.83
N ALA A 17 -9.00 -9.13 -11.78
CA ALA A 17 -7.54 -9.15 -11.66
C ALA A 17 -6.95 -7.74 -11.55
N GLY A 18 -7.39 -6.84 -12.43
CA GLY A 18 -6.99 -5.43 -12.40
C GLY A 18 -7.40 -4.74 -11.09
N LYS A 19 -8.61 -5.00 -10.61
CA LYS A 19 -9.10 -4.51 -9.32
C LYS A 19 -8.23 -4.98 -8.17
N LEU A 20 -7.93 -6.28 -8.09
CA LEU A 20 -7.07 -6.82 -7.03
C LEU A 20 -5.67 -6.19 -7.07
N LEU A 21 -5.10 -5.97 -8.25
CA LEU A 21 -3.82 -5.27 -8.36
C LEU A 21 -3.91 -3.83 -7.85
N LEU A 22 -4.89 -3.06 -8.33
CA LEU A 22 -5.01 -1.65 -7.98
C LEU A 22 -5.34 -1.44 -6.49
N GLU A 23 -6.27 -2.23 -5.94
CA GLU A 23 -6.66 -2.19 -4.53
C GLU A 23 -5.50 -2.51 -3.59
N ASN A 24 -4.55 -3.36 -4.01
CA ASN A 24 -3.40 -3.77 -3.21
C ASN A 24 -2.13 -2.98 -3.54
N GLY A 25 -2.24 -1.84 -4.23
CA GLY A 25 -1.15 -0.88 -4.43
C GLY A 25 -0.21 -1.21 -5.58
N ALA A 26 -0.67 -1.88 -6.64
CA ALA A 26 0.11 -2.04 -7.86
C ALA A 26 0.27 -0.73 -8.64
N GLU A 27 1.33 -0.69 -9.45
CA GLU A 27 1.63 0.37 -10.43
C GLU A 27 0.60 0.32 -11.57
N ILE A 28 0.22 1.48 -12.13
CA ILE A 28 -0.89 1.53 -13.11
C ILE A 28 -0.59 0.69 -14.35
N PHE A 29 0.62 0.82 -14.90
CA PHE A 29 1.03 0.08 -16.10
C PHE A 29 0.86 -1.44 -15.92
N ARG A 30 1.10 -1.96 -14.69
CA ARG A 30 0.99 -3.39 -14.40
C ARG A 30 -0.47 -3.86 -14.31
N VAL A 31 -1.36 -2.99 -13.87
CA VAL A 31 -2.81 -3.23 -13.88
C VAL A 31 -3.29 -3.37 -15.33
N GLU A 32 -2.94 -2.40 -16.18
CA GLU A 32 -3.30 -2.39 -17.60
C GLU A 32 -2.73 -3.60 -18.34
N GLU A 33 -1.43 -3.87 -18.17
CA GLU A 33 -0.76 -5.00 -18.79
C GLU A 33 -1.42 -6.32 -18.41
N THR A 34 -1.81 -6.51 -17.14
CA THR A 34 -2.48 -7.73 -16.69
C THR A 34 -3.87 -7.89 -17.32
N ILE A 35 -4.64 -6.80 -17.40
CA ILE A 35 -5.94 -6.81 -18.08
C ILE A 35 -5.76 -7.23 -19.55
N TYR A 36 -4.81 -6.61 -20.25
CA TYR A 36 -4.56 -6.93 -21.66
C TYR A 36 -4.05 -8.36 -21.87
N ARG A 37 -3.16 -8.86 -21.00
CA ARG A 37 -2.66 -10.24 -21.08
C ARG A 37 -3.80 -11.26 -20.95
N ILE A 38 -4.70 -11.08 -19.99
CA ILE A 38 -5.85 -11.96 -19.80
C ILE A 38 -6.78 -11.90 -21.00
N CYS A 39 -7.17 -10.70 -21.45
CA CYS A 39 -8.05 -10.53 -22.60
C CYS A 39 -7.47 -11.19 -23.87
N ARG A 40 -6.20 -10.90 -24.20
CA ARG A 40 -5.54 -11.44 -25.38
C ARG A 40 -5.40 -12.96 -25.34
N HIS A 41 -5.12 -13.53 -24.16
CA HIS A 41 -5.00 -14.98 -24.00
C HIS A 41 -6.30 -15.70 -24.40
N PHE A 42 -7.45 -15.14 -24.03
CA PHE A 42 -8.76 -15.70 -24.39
C PHE A 42 -9.30 -15.19 -25.73
N GLY A 43 -8.48 -14.52 -26.54
CA GLY A 43 -8.83 -14.10 -27.90
C GLY A 43 -9.56 -12.77 -28.03
N LEU A 44 -9.66 -11.98 -26.96
CA LEU A 44 -10.22 -10.62 -27.00
C LEU A 44 -9.14 -9.59 -27.32
N THR A 45 -9.28 -8.93 -28.46
CA THR A 45 -8.32 -7.96 -28.97
C THR A 45 -8.86 -6.52 -28.96
N SER A 46 -10.18 -6.34 -28.94
CA SER A 46 -10.81 -5.01 -28.89
C SER A 46 -10.87 -4.41 -27.47
N ALA A 47 -10.43 -5.16 -26.45
CA ALA A 47 -10.43 -4.68 -25.08
C ALA A 47 -9.55 -3.43 -24.94
N SER A 48 -10.10 -2.38 -24.32
CA SER A 48 -9.40 -1.14 -23.99
C SER A 48 -9.63 -0.81 -22.52
N ALA A 49 -8.52 -0.72 -21.78
CA ALA A 49 -8.52 -0.38 -20.37
C ALA A 49 -7.93 1.02 -20.19
N PHE A 50 -8.64 1.87 -19.48
CA PHE A 50 -8.14 3.13 -18.96
C PHE A 50 -8.16 3.06 -17.43
N VAL A 51 -6.98 3.07 -16.82
CA VAL A 51 -6.82 2.84 -15.38
C VAL A 51 -6.35 4.13 -14.71
N LEU A 52 -7.01 4.47 -13.61
CA LEU A 52 -6.64 5.56 -12.71
C LEU A 52 -6.31 4.98 -11.34
N SER A 53 -5.68 5.79 -10.48
CA SER A 53 -5.36 5.38 -9.10
C SER A 53 -6.55 4.92 -8.25
N ASN A 54 -7.77 5.32 -8.60
CA ASN A 54 -9.00 4.99 -7.87
C ASN A 54 -10.07 4.36 -8.75
N GLY A 55 -9.74 3.89 -9.96
CA GLY A 55 -10.75 3.25 -10.78
C GLY A 55 -10.25 2.66 -12.09
N ILE A 56 -11.05 1.77 -12.65
CA ILE A 56 -10.78 1.10 -13.93
C ILE A 56 -11.99 1.28 -14.83
N PHE A 57 -11.72 1.76 -16.05
CA PHE A 57 -12.68 1.83 -17.14
C PHE A 57 -12.28 0.77 -18.16
N LEU A 58 -13.11 -0.25 -18.33
CA LEU A 58 -12.87 -1.33 -19.29
C LEU A 58 -13.98 -1.31 -20.34
N THR A 59 -13.58 -1.17 -21.59
CA THR A 59 -14.46 -1.26 -22.75
C THR A 59 -14.00 -2.38 -23.69
N SER A 60 -14.94 -2.92 -24.46
CA SER A 60 -14.69 -3.88 -25.54
C SER A 60 -15.77 -3.72 -26.61
N GLY A 61 -15.42 -4.05 -27.84
CA GLY A 61 -16.29 -3.98 -29.00
C GLY A 61 -15.49 -3.58 -30.24
N ASP A 62 -15.56 -4.40 -31.28
CA ASP A 62 -14.96 -4.11 -32.58
C ASP A 62 -15.99 -3.47 -33.53
N GLU A 63 -15.51 -2.74 -34.53
CA GLU A 63 -16.38 -2.13 -35.56
C GLU A 63 -17.12 -3.18 -36.41
N GLU A 64 -16.59 -4.41 -36.47
CA GLU A 64 -17.14 -5.52 -37.23
C GLU A 64 -18.17 -6.37 -36.44
N GLY A 65 -18.35 -6.11 -35.14
CA GLY A 65 -19.32 -6.77 -34.27
C GLY A 65 -19.01 -8.24 -33.96
N LYS A 66 -17.76 -8.68 -34.07
CA LYS A 66 -17.31 -10.04 -33.74
C LYS A 66 -17.07 -10.23 -32.25
N GLU A 67 -16.70 -9.18 -31.53
CA GLU A 67 -16.48 -9.20 -30.08
C GLU A 67 -17.66 -8.55 -29.33
N ALA A 68 -17.94 -9.03 -28.12
CA ALA A 68 -19.03 -8.49 -27.31
C ALA A 68 -18.83 -7.00 -26.97
N GLN A 69 -19.87 -6.18 -27.19
CA GLN A 69 -19.90 -4.82 -26.67
C GLN A 69 -19.99 -4.84 -25.14
N PHE A 70 -19.01 -4.22 -24.50
CA PHE A 70 -18.90 -4.17 -23.06
C PHE A 70 -18.36 -2.81 -22.62
N ALA A 71 -18.94 -2.27 -21.56
CA ALA A 71 -18.40 -1.11 -20.88
C ALA A 71 -18.70 -1.26 -19.39
N LYS A 72 -17.66 -1.20 -18.56
CA LYS A 72 -17.81 -1.25 -17.11
C LYS A 72 -16.81 -0.30 -16.45
N VAL A 73 -17.32 0.44 -15.48
CA VAL A 73 -16.53 1.31 -14.61
C VAL A 73 -16.53 0.71 -13.22
N LEU A 74 -15.34 0.64 -12.63
CA LEU A 74 -15.17 0.16 -11.27
C LEU A 74 -14.44 1.24 -10.46
N LEU A 75 -15.11 1.76 -9.43
CA LEU A 75 -14.49 2.62 -8.44
C LEU A 75 -13.77 1.75 -7.41
N ILE A 76 -12.49 2.04 -7.17
CA ILE A 76 -11.64 1.27 -6.27
C ILE A 76 -11.06 2.24 -5.24
N PRO A 77 -11.31 2.03 -3.93
CA PRO A 77 -10.73 2.88 -2.91
C PRO A 77 -9.21 2.73 -2.89
N VAL A 78 -8.50 3.84 -2.71
CA VAL A 78 -7.05 3.82 -2.51
C VAL A 78 -6.76 3.24 -1.12
N ASN A 79 -6.34 1.97 -1.10
CA ASN A 79 -6.05 1.23 0.11
C ASN A 79 -4.53 1.06 0.32
N GLY A 80 -4.15 0.49 1.47
CA GLY A 80 -2.77 0.15 1.77
C GLY A 80 -2.24 -0.94 0.83
N ALA A 81 -0.92 -0.97 0.63
CA ALA A 81 -0.30 -1.96 -0.24
C ALA A 81 -0.26 -3.35 0.40
N ASN A 82 -0.62 -4.38 -0.38
CA ASN A 82 -0.38 -5.78 -0.05
C ASN A 82 0.40 -6.42 -1.20
N LEU A 83 1.72 -6.33 -1.11
CA LEU A 83 2.61 -6.82 -2.17
C LEU A 83 2.54 -8.34 -2.35
N GLY A 84 2.10 -9.08 -1.33
CA GLY A 84 1.86 -10.53 -1.44
C GLY A 84 0.76 -10.84 -2.46
N ARG A 85 -0.39 -10.17 -2.34
CA ARG A 85 -1.49 -10.30 -3.32
C ARG A 85 -1.09 -9.80 -4.70
N VAL A 86 -0.36 -8.68 -4.78
CA VAL A 86 0.17 -8.17 -6.07
C VAL A 86 1.07 -9.21 -6.74
N ALA A 87 1.96 -9.86 -5.97
CA ALA A 87 2.84 -10.90 -6.49
C ALA A 87 2.07 -12.12 -7.01
N GLU A 88 1.05 -12.58 -6.28
CA GLU A 88 0.22 -13.72 -6.69
C GLU A 88 -0.57 -13.43 -7.98
N VAL A 89 -1.21 -12.25 -8.10
CA VAL A 89 -1.94 -11.90 -9.34
C VAL A 89 -0.97 -11.77 -10.52
N ASN A 90 0.20 -11.18 -10.29
CA ASN A 90 1.21 -11.04 -11.35
C ASN A 90 1.78 -12.40 -11.78
N GLN A 91 1.90 -13.34 -10.84
CA GLN A 91 2.29 -14.71 -11.15
C GLN A 91 1.20 -15.45 -11.94
N LEU A 92 -0.06 -15.30 -11.54
CA LEU A 92 -1.21 -15.85 -12.26
C LEU A 92 -1.27 -15.31 -13.69
N SER A 93 -1.10 -13.99 -13.88
CA SER A 93 -1.07 -13.34 -15.20
C SER A 93 -0.04 -13.98 -16.15
N ARG A 94 1.18 -14.25 -15.66
CA ARG A 94 2.24 -14.94 -16.42
C ARG A 94 1.89 -16.39 -16.74
N GLN A 95 1.22 -17.10 -15.83
CA GLN A 95 0.82 -18.49 -16.07
C GLN A 95 -0.35 -18.59 -17.07
N ILE A 96 -1.28 -17.64 -17.05
CA ILE A 96 -2.36 -17.54 -18.04
C ILE A 96 -1.74 -17.39 -19.43
N GLU A 97 -0.77 -16.48 -19.59
CA GLU A 97 -0.07 -16.26 -20.87
C GLU A 97 0.60 -17.53 -21.42
N ASN A 98 1.07 -18.41 -20.52
CA ASN A 98 1.66 -19.71 -20.88
C ASN A 98 0.62 -20.81 -21.22
N GLY A 99 -0.68 -20.49 -21.25
CA GLY A 99 -1.75 -21.42 -21.63
C GLY A 99 -2.06 -22.49 -20.59
N THR A 100 -1.74 -22.23 -19.32
CA THR A 100 -1.90 -23.23 -18.25
C THR A 100 -3.27 -23.22 -17.57
N TYR A 101 -4.15 -22.27 -17.92
CA TYR A 101 -5.38 -22.01 -17.18
C TYR A 101 -6.62 -21.88 -18.08
N THR A 102 -7.73 -22.52 -17.69
CA THR A 102 -9.07 -22.20 -18.22
C THR A 102 -9.65 -20.97 -17.52
N LEU A 103 -10.67 -20.34 -18.11
CA LEU A 103 -11.32 -19.16 -17.53
C LEU A 103 -11.87 -19.42 -16.13
N GLU A 104 -12.47 -20.59 -15.90
CA GLU A 104 -13.01 -20.99 -14.60
C GLU A 104 -11.89 -21.11 -13.55
N GLN A 105 -10.74 -21.67 -13.93
CA GLN A 105 -9.57 -21.77 -13.05
C GLN A 105 -9.00 -20.38 -12.73
N VAL A 106 -8.96 -19.46 -13.70
CA VAL A 106 -8.56 -18.07 -13.45
C VAL A 106 -9.49 -17.42 -12.41
N GLN A 107 -10.80 -17.56 -12.56
CA GLN A 107 -11.76 -17.00 -11.60
C GLN A 107 -11.63 -17.62 -10.19
N GLN A 108 -11.37 -18.93 -10.11
CA GLN A 108 -11.11 -19.61 -8.83
C GLN A 108 -9.83 -19.12 -8.17
N GLU A 109 -8.75 -18.98 -8.93
CA GLU A 109 -7.47 -18.46 -8.43
C GLU A 109 -7.59 -17.00 -7.98
N LEU A 110 -8.28 -16.14 -8.73
CA LEU A 110 -8.54 -14.76 -8.30
C LEU A 110 -9.32 -14.72 -6.99
N LYS A 111 -10.32 -15.59 -6.81
CA LYS A 111 -11.04 -15.72 -5.53
C LYS A 111 -10.14 -16.24 -4.40
N ARG A 112 -9.24 -17.19 -4.68
CA ARG A 112 -8.24 -17.67 -3.71
C ARG A 112 -7.34 -16.51 -3.24
N ILE A 113 -6.83 -15.73 -4.19
CA ILE A 113 -5.93 -14.59 -3.91
C ILE A 113 -6.67 -13.50 -3.11
N GLN A 114 -7.90 -13.19 -3.49
CA GLN A 114 -8.75 -12.23 -2.76
C GLN A 114 -8.97 -12.64 -1.29
N ASN A 115 -9.19 -13.93 -1.05
CA ASN A 115 -9.42 -14.48 0.29
C ASN A 115 -8.14 -14.92 1.00
N MET A 116 -6.96 -14.63 0.43
CA MET A 116 -5.69 -14.95 1.06
C MET A 116 -5.61 -14.24 2.42
N PRO A 117 -5.38 -14.98 3.52
CA PRO A 117 -5.28 -14.37 4.84
C PRO A 117 -4.02 -13.52 4.92
N ASP A 118 -4.12 -12.38 5.58
CA ASP A 118 -2.94 -11.61 5.96
C ASP A 118 -2.10 -12.39 6.98
N PHE A 119 -0.83 -12.01 7.14
CA PHE A 119 0.04 -12.60 8.14
C PHE A 119 -0.57 -12.48 9.56
N PRO A 120 -0.33 -13.44 10.46
CA PRO A 120 -0.84 -13.36 11.83
C PRO A 120 -0.48 -12.04 12.52
N GLN A 121 -1.41 -11.42 13.24
CA GLN A 121 -1.21 -10.12 13.90
C GLN A 121 0.05 -10.09 14.77
N ARG A 122 0.35 -11.19 15.47
CA ARG A 122 1.56 -11.33 16.30
C ARG A 122 2.84 -11.20 15.48
N LEU A 123 2.87 -11.82 14.30
CA LEU A 123 4.01 -11.74 13.39
C LEU A 123 4.15 -10.33 12.82
N GLN A 124 3.05 -9.69 12.41
CA GLN A 124 3.09 -8.30 11.93
C GLN A 124 3.57 -7.33 13.01
N THR A 125 3.16 -7.54 14.27
CA THR A 125 3.58 -6.72 15.40
C THR A 125 5.06 -6.91 15.73
N ALA A 126 5.55 -8.15 15.72
CA ALA A 126 6.96 -8.45 15.90
C ALA A 126 7.81 -7.87 14.76
N ALA A 127 7.35 -8.01 13.52
CA ALA A 127 8.00 -7.45 12.34
C ALA A 127 8.05 -5.92 12.38
N ALA A 128 7.00 -5.27 12.89
CA ALA A 128 6.97 -3.82 13.13
C ALA A 128 8.05 -3.36 14.12
N GLY A 129 8.19 -4.04 15.26
CA GLY A 129 9.27 -3.73 16.20
C GLY A 129 10.65 -3.95 15.58
N PHE A 130 10.86 -5.09 14.93
CA PHE A 130 12.15 -5.45 14.35
C PHE A 130 12.54 -4.53 13.19
N SER A 131 11.60 -4.15 12.32
CA SER A 131 11.86 -3.21 11.23
C SER A 131 12.28 -1.85 11.80
N GLY A 132 11.60 -1.36 12.83
CA GLY A 132 11.98 -0.11 13.48
C GLY A 132 13.39 -0.15 14.05
N ALA A 133 13.79 -1.26 14.69
CA ALA A 133 15.14 -1.45 15.20
C ALA A 133 16.20 -1.43 14.10
N CYS A 134 15.95 -2.13 12.99
CA CYS A 134 16.84 -2.11 11.83
C CYS A 134 17.01 -0.70 11.25
N PHE A 135 15.92 0.06 11.14
CA PHE A 135 15.97 1.43 10.65
C PHE A 135 16.65 2.38 11.64
N SER A 136 16.40 2.24 12.94
CA SER A 136 17.12 3.02 13.96
C SER A 136 18.63 2.82 13.83
N TYR A 137 19.08 1.56 13.69
CA TYR A 137 20.50 1.24 13.50
C TYR A 137 21.05 1.78 12.16
N LEU A 138 20.28 1.64 11.07
CA LEU A 138 20.66 2.14 9.74
C LEU A 138 20.89 3.66 9.73
N PHE A 139 20.12 4.41 10.52
CA PHE A 139 20.21 5.86 10.65
C PHE A 139 21.17 6.32 11.76
N GLY A 140 22.15 5.48 12.12
CA GLY A 140 23.24 5.84 13.03
C GLY A 140 22.94 5.63 14.52
N GLY A 141 21.84 4.96 14.86
CA GLY A 141 21.53 4.57 16.23
C GLY A 141 22.43 3.45 16.75
N GLY A 142 22.64 3.43 18.07
CA GLY A 142 23.32 2.34 18.76
C GLY A 142 22.41 1.13 18.99
N TRP A 143 22.98 0.07 19.59
CA TRP A 143 22.21 -1.13 19.93
C TRP A 143 21.10 -0.86 20.97
N GLN A 144 21.31 0.12 21.86
CA GLN A 144 20.30 0.56 22.83
C GLN A 144 19.12 1.26 22.16
N ASP A 145 19.40 2.08 21.14
CA ASP A 145 18.38 2.77 20.33
C ASP A 145 17.52 1.73 19.62
N ALA A 146 18.17 0.77 18.95
CA ALA A 146 17.49 -0.33 18.26
C ALA A 146 16.57 -1.12 19.21
N LEU A 147 17.04 -1.45 20.43
CA LEU A 147 16.22 -2.16 21.42
C LEU A 147 15.02 -1.34 21.89
N CYS A 148 15.21 -0.04 22.14
CA CYS A 148 14.10 0.87 22.47
C CYS A 148 13.09 0.93 21.32
N THR A 149 13.58 1.02 20.08
CA THR A 149 12.73 1.08 18.89
C THR A 149 11.95 -0.20 18.64
N VAL A 150 12.43 -1.38 19.05
CA VAL A 150 11.60 -2.60 19.05
C VAL A 150 10.32 -2.39 19.86
N GLY A 151 10.46 -1.87 21.08
CA GLY A 151 9.32 -1.59 21.96
C GLY A 151 8.40 -0.52 21.37
N ILE A 152 8.97 0.57 20.87
CA ILE A 152 8.24 1.67 20.24
C ILE A 152 7.45 1.18 19.02
N GLY A 153 8.07 0.42 18.12
CA GLY A 153 7.43 -0.11 16.92
C GLY A 153 6.29 -1.09 17.24
N ILE A 154 6.47 -1.95 18.25
CA ILE A 154 5.41 -2.83 18.76
C ILE A 154 4.23 -2.01 19.29
N LEU A 155 4.50 -1.03 20.14
CA LEU A 155 3.46 -0.18 20.76
C LEU A 155 2.73 0.66 19.70
N LEU A 156 3.46 1.22 18.73
CA LEU A 156 2.86 1.94 17.62
C LEU A 156 1.93 1.02 16.81
N TYR A 157 2.39 -0.17 16.44
CA TYR A 157 1.59 -1.07 15.62
C TYR A 157 0.33 -1.56 16.37
N LEU A 158 0.43 -1.81 17.67
CA LEU A 158 -0.74 -2.08 18.53
C LEU A 158 -1.71 -0.89 18.58
N TYR A 159 -1.20 0.33 18.68
CA TYR A 159 -2.01 1.55 18.59
C TYR A 159 -2.74 1.61 17.23
N LEU A 160 -2.04 1.40 16.12
CA LEU A 160 -2.64 1.45 14.78
C LEU A 160 -3.78 0.43 14.62
N LEU A 161 -3.62 -0.77 15.19
CA LEU A 161 -4.63 -1.83 15.08
C LEU A 161 -5.84 -1.64 15.99
N ARG A 162 -5.63 -1.20 17.25
CA ARG A 162 -6.71 -1.15 18.24
C ARG A 162 -7.40 0.19 18.35
N ILE A 163 -6.70 1.28 18.06
CA ILE A 163 -7.18 2.64 18.31
C ILE A 163 -7.21 3.41 17.00
N GLY A 164 -6.08 3.49 16.31
CA GLY A 164 -5.89 4.32 15.12
C GLY A 164 -6.88 4.02 14.00
N LYS A 165 -6.71 2.89 13.32
CA LYS A 165 -7.54 2.54 12.15
C LYS A 165 -9.04 2.39 12.46
N PRO A 166 -9.48 1.84 13.61
CA PRO A 166 -10.91 1.65 13.87
C PRO A 166 -11.66 2.94 14.25
N HIS A 167 -11.00 3.91 14.89
CA HIS A 167 -11.67 5.06 15.49
C HIS A 167 -11.31 6.42 14.88
N PHE A 168 -10.21 6.53 14.13
CA PHE A 168 -9.73 7.80 13.60
C PHE A 168 -9.66 7.83 12.07
N SER A 169 -9.78 9.04 11.52
CA SER A 169 -9.44 9.29 10.12
C SER A 169 -7.94 9.06 9.90
N LYS A 170 -7.54 8.79 8.64
CA LYS A 170 -6.13 8.62 8.26
C LYS A 170 -5.25 9.78 8.75
N ILE A 171 -5.74 11.01 8.69
CA ILE A 171 -5.03 12.21 9.15
C ILE A 171 -4.81 12.16 10.66
N VAL A 172 -5.88 12.04 11.45
CA VAL A 172 -5.81 12.05 12.92
C VAL A 172 -4.98 10.87 13.43
N CYS A 173 -5.18 9.69 12.84
CA CYS A 173 -4.43 8.48 13.14
C CYS A 173 -2.92 8.70 12.99
N ASN A 174 -2.49 9.35 11.90
CA ASN A 174 -1.08 9.62 11.64
C ASN A 174 -0.48 10.69 12.57
N ILE A 175 -1.21 11.77 12.85
CA ILE A 175 -0.75 12.83 13.77
C ILE A 175 -0.57 12.28 15.18
N VAL A 176 -1.59 11.59 15.70
CA VAL A 176 -1.55 11.03 17.06
C VAL A 176 -0.54 9.89 17.15
N GLY A 177 -0.42 9.06 16.11
CA GLY A 177 0.56 7.98 16.05
C GLY A 177 2.00 8.47 16.07
N SER A 178 2.33 9.52 15.30
CA SER A 178 3.68 10.08 15.31
C SER A 178 3.98 10.83 16.61
N ALA A 179 3.01 11.56 17.18
CA ALA A 179 3.15 12.15 18.51
C ALA A 179 3.40 11.10 19.60
N TRP A 180 2.70 9.95 19.52
CA TRP A 180 2.89 8.82 20.43
C TRP A 180 4.29 8.22 20.33
N VAL A 181 4.80 8.00 19.12
CA VAL A 181 6.19 7.55 18.91
C VAL A 181 7.18 8.55 19.48
N THR A 182 6.97 9.85 19.24
CA THR A 182 7.85 10.90 19.76
C THR A 182 7.86 10.91 21.29
N PHE A 183 6.69 10.81 21.93
CA PHE A 183 6.59 10.70 23.38
C PHE A 183 7.38 9.50 23.93
N LEU A 184 7.20 8.31 23.34
CA LEU A 184 7.92 7.12 23.77
C LEU A 184 9.44 7.23 23.54
N SER A 185 9.85 7.83 22.43
CA SER A 185 11.28 8.04 22.11
C SER A 185 11.93 8.99 23.12
N ILE A 186 11.25 10.07 23.51
CA ILE A 186 11.71 10.99 24.56
C ILE A 186 11.81 10.27 25.90
N LEU A 187 10.81 9.44 26.25
CA LEU A 187 10.82 8.68 27.49
C LEU A 187 12.01 7.71 27.55
N CYS A 188 12.25 6.95 26.47
CA CYS A 188 13.42 6.08 26.33
C CYS A 188 14.73 6.87 26.45
N HIS A 189 14.83 8.01 25.76
CA HIS A 189 16.02 8.85 25.78
C HIS A 189 16.36 9.33 27.19
N ARG A 190 15.34 9.68 27.99
CA ARG A 190 15.53 10.11 29.37
C ARG A 190 15.90 8.97 30.32
N MET A 191 15.42 7.75 30.06
CA MET A 191 15.71 6.57 30.90
C MET A 191 17.08 5.96 30.61
N PHE A 192 17.55 6.03 29.37
CA PHE A 192 18.80 5.41 28.91
C PHE A 192 19.77 6.46 28.37
N PRO A 193 20.68 6.98 29.21
CA PRO A 193 21.71 7.94 28.78
C PRO A 193 22.62 7.34 27.71
N GLY A 194 22.91 8.10 26.64
CA GLY A 194 23.73 7.65 25.51
C GLY A 194 22.94 7.14 24.30
N THR A 195 21.61 7.21 24.36
CA THR A 195 20.72 6.95 23.22
C THR A 195 20.57 8.17 22.31
N HIS A 196 20.26 7.94 21.03
CA HIS A 196 20.07 8.98 20.02
C HIS A 196 18.58 9.13 19.69
N LEU A 197 17.97 10.22 20.16
CA LEU A 197 16.55 10.50 19.96
C LEU A 197 16.14 10.47 18.48
N GLU A 198 16.93 11.10 17.60
CA GLU A 198 16.64 11.17 16.17
C GLU A 198 16.57 9.78 15.52
N SER A 199 17.49 8.89 15.88
CA SER A 199 17.51 7.52 15.36
C SER A 199 16.26 6.73 15.79
N MET A 200 15.83 6.90 17.05
CA MET A 200 14.63 6.25 17.58
C MET A 200 13.35 6.81 16.95
N LEU A 201 13.31 8.11 16.66
CA LEU A 201 12.19 8.74 15.95
C LEU A 201 12.05 8.19 14.53
N VAL A 202 13.14 8.17 13.77
CA VAL A 202 13.13 7.64 12.38
C VAL A 202 12.72 6.17 12.38
N GLY A 203 13.33 5.35 13.23
CA GLY A 203 13.01 3.93 13.33
C GLY A 203 11.59 3.67 13.83
N GLY A 204 11.09 4.45 14.78
CA GLY A 204 9.76 4.28 15.34
C GLY A 204 8.63 4.64 14.38
N ILE A 205 8.84 5.62 13.49
CA ILE A 205 7.82 6.14 12.57
C ILE A 205 7.77 5.35 11.24
N ILE A 206 8.80 4.58 10.90
CA ILE A 206 8.99 4.00 9.55
C ILE A 206 7.78 3.21 9.03
N ILE A 207 7.01 2.56 9.90
CA ILE A 207 5.82 1.79 9.52
C ILE A 207 4.69 2.67 8.98
N MET A 208 4.63 3.93 9.41
CA MET A 208 3.62 4.90 8.96
C MET A 208 4.04 5.63 7.69
N VAL A 209 5.32 5.53 7.30
CA VAL A 209 5.84 6.18 6.11
C VAL A 209 5.20 5.54 4.87
N PRO A 210 4.57 6.33 3.99
CA PRO A 210 3.85 5.85 2.80
C PRO A 210 4.82 5.49 1.66
N GLY A 211 5.84 4.67 1.95
CA GLY A 211 6.95 4.40 1.02
C GLY A 211 6.50 3.82 -0.32
N VAL A 212 5.62 2.80 -0.31
CA VAL A 212 5.11 2.19 -1.55
C VAL A 212 4.32 3.19 -2.39
N ALA A 213 3.44 3.98 -1.77
CA ALA A 213 2.66 4.98 -2.50
C ALA A 213 3.56 6.06 -3.12
N PHE A 214 4.57 6.52 -2.36
CA PHE A 214 5.55 7.50 -2.84
C PHE A 214 6.39 6.96 -4.00
N THR A 215 6.92 5.73 -3.89
CA THR A 215 7.70 5.10 -4.96
C THR A 215 6.84 4.88 -6.21
N ASN A 216 5.62 4.38 -6.07
CA ASN A 216 4.71 4.19 -7.19
C ASN A 216 4.35 5.52 -7.86
N ALA A 217 4.12 6.58 -7.07
CA ALA A 217 3.83 7.90 -7.61
C ALA A 217 4.94 8.42 -8.53
N ILE A 218 6.20 8.31 -8.10
CA ILE A 218 7.36 8.70 -8.92
C ILE A 218 7.41 7.86 -10.20
N ARG A 219 7.18 6.56 -10.09
CA ARG A 219 7.23 5.64 -11.23
C ARG A 219 6.14 5.96 -12.26
N ASP A 220 4.90 6.14 -11.82
CA ASP A 220 3.80 6.48 -12.74
C ASP A 220 4.07 7.81 -13.47
N MET A 221 4.60 8.82 -12.76
CA MET A 221 4.97 10.10 -13.39
C MET A 221 6.10 9.93 -14.41
N ALA A 222 7.09 9.06 -14.11
CA ALA A 222 8.18 8.76 -15.04
C ALA A 222 7.68 8.00 -16.29
N ASP A 223 6.66 7.16 -16.13
CA ASP A 223 6.02 6.41 -17.21
C ASP A 223 4.96 7.25 -17.97
N GLY A 224 4.74 8.51 -17.57
CA GLY A 224 3.85 9.48 -18.24
C GLY A 224 2.41 9.51 -17.73
N ASP A 225 2.05 8.69 -16.72
CA ASP A 225 0.74 8.75 -16.05
C ASP A 225 0.78 9.79 -14.92
N TYR A 226 0.70 11.06 -15.32
CA TYR A 226 0.76 12.19 -14.39
C TYR A 226 -0.47 12.29 -13.49
N ILE A 227 -1.66 11.85 -13.94
CA ILE A 227 -2.89 11.96 -13.14
C ILE A 227 -2.80 11.00 -11.96
N SER A 228 -2.52 9.72 -12.22
CA SER A 228 -2.37 8.71 -11.17
C SER A 228 -1.19 9.02 -10.26
N GLY A 229 -0.04 9.37 -10.85
CA GLY A 229 1.14 9.74 -10.11
C GLY A 229 0.91 10.91 -9.16
N SER A 230 0.22 11.97 -9.61
CA SER A 230 -0.10 13.14 -8.79
C SER A 230 -1.04 12.79 -7.63
N VAL A 231 -2.06 11.96 -7.86
CA VAL A 231 -3.00 11.54 -6.80
C VAL A 231 -2.26 10.75 -5.70
N ARG A 232 -1.41 9.79 -6.09
CA ARG A 232 -0.60 9.03 -5.11
C ARG A 232 0.43 9.91 -4.40
N MET A 233 1.06 10.84 -5.11
CA MET A 233 2.01 11.79 -4.53
C MET A 233 1.35 12.67 -3.47
N LEU A 234 0.17 13.21 -3.76
CA LEU A 234 -0.60 14.03 -2.82
C LEU A 234 -0.95 13.23 -1.55
N ASP A 235 -1.38 11.98 -1.70
CA ASP A 235 -1.66 11.11 -0.56
C ASP A 235 -0.40 10.84 0.30
N ALA A 236 0.74 10.59 -0.33
CA ALA A 236 2.01 10.38 0.37
C ALA A 236 2.48 11.66 1.11
N VAL A 237 2.47 12.81 0.43
CA VAL A 237 2.85 14.12 1.01
C VAL A 237 1.94 14.49 2.18
N LEU A 238 0.64 14.23 2.06
CA LEU A 238 -0.32 14.47 3.14
C LEU A 238 0.03 13.63 4.38
N VAL A 239 0.37 12.35 4.21
CA VAL A 239 0.82 11.51 5.33
C VAL A 239 2.14 12.00 5.93
N PHE A 240 3.12 12.38 5.10
CA PHE A 240 4.38 12.98 5.59
C PHE A 240 4.13 14.25 6.42
N PHE A 241 3.22 15.11 5.97
CA PHE A 241 2.84 16.31 6.70
C PHE A 241 2.17 15.99 8.03
N CYS A 242 1.26 14.99 8.06
CA CYS A 242 0.63 14.51 9.30
C CYS A 242 1.67 14.00 10.30
N ILE A 243 2.63 13.19 9.83
CA ILE A 243 3.72 12.68 10.65
C ILE A 243 4.52 13.86 11.24
N ALA A 244 4.96 14.79 10.40
CA ALA A 244 5.75 15.95 10.80
C ALA A 244 5.00 16.81 11.83
N MET A 245 3.70 17.03 11.66
CA MET A 245 2.87 17.75 12.64
C MET A 245 2.86 17.06 14.00
N GLY A 246 2.63 15.75 14.06
CA GLY A 246 2.58 15.04 15.34
C GLY A 246 3.93 14.99 16.05
N VAL A 247 5.03 14.78 15.31
CA VAL A 247 6.39 14.88 15.86
C VAL A 247 6.65 16.29 16.38
N GLY A 248 6.44 17.31 15.54
CA GLY A 248 6.69 18.70 15.89
C GLY A 248 5.86 19.18 17.08
N PHE A 249 4.58 18.79 17.14
CA PHE A 249 3.72 19.10 18.28
C PHE A 249 4.26 18.51 19.59
N MET A 250 4.63 17.23 19.59
CA MET A 250 5.11 16.56 20.79
C MET A 250 6.49 17.09 21.23
N MET A 251 7.38 17.40 20.27
CA MET A 251 8.66 18.05 20.55
C MET A 251 8.48 19.44 21.14
N ALA A 252 7.58 20.25 20.59
CA ALA A 252 7.27 21.58 21.11
C ALA A 252 6.68 21.52 22.52
N LEU A 253 5.75 20.60 22.76
CA LEU A 253 5.17 20.37 24.08
C LEU A 253 6.24 20.00 25.11
N TYR A 254 7.15 19.08 24.75
CA TYR A 254 8.27 18.70 25.61
C TYR A 254 9.17 19.89 25.93
N HIS A 255 9.56 20.66 24.91
CA HIS A 255 10.41 21.85 25.08
C HIS A 255 9.77 22.89 26.01
N THR A 256 8.46 23.15 25.89
CA THR A 256 7.75 24.07 26.79
C THR A 256 7.71 23.56 28.23
N MET A 257 7.55 22.24 28.44
CA MET A 257 7.51 21.65 29.78
C MET A 257 8.87 21.60 30.47
N THR A 258 9.96 21.38 29.74
CA THR A 258 11.32 21.30 30.30
C THR A 258 12.05 22.65 30.30
N GLY A 259 11.40 23.73 29.85
CA GLY A 259 11.97 25.08 29.83
C GLY A 259 13.12 25.23 28.83
N GLY A 260 13.13 24.45 27.75
CA GLY A 260 14.20 24.45 26.74
C GLY A 260 15.50 23.80 27.17
N VAL A 261 15.52 23.12 28.32
CA VAL A 261 16.69 22.35 28.75
C VAL A 261 16.58 20.95 28.14
N LEU A 262 17.56 20.57 27.31
CA LEU A 262 17.66 19.32 26.52
C LEU A 262 16.89 19.28 25.19
N LEU A 263 17.26 20.18 24.27
CA LEU A 263 17.39 19.83 22.85
C LEU A 263 18.74 20.36 22.36
#